data_AF-A9FKQ2-F1
#
_entry.id   AF-A9FKQ2-F1
#
_cell.length_a   1.000
_cell.length_b   1.000
_cell.length_c   1.000
_cell.angle_alpha   90.00
_cell.angle_beta   90.00
_cell.angle_gamma   90.00
#
_symmetry.space_group_name_H-M   'P 1'
#
loop_
_entity.id
_entity.type
_entity.pdbx_description
1 polymer ?
#
loop_
_entity_poly.entity_id
_entity_poly.type
_entity_poly.pdbx_seq_one_letter_code
_entity_poly.pdbx_strand_id
1 'polypeptide(L)'
;MNQKTTFLPALVLAAGALTVNLTGCELIVAVDRSRISDTGGAGGAGGTGGSGGGTTTSSSASSSSGTGGSGGTGGSDGTGGSGGAGGSGGTGGSDGTGGSGGTGGSGGTGGSDGTGGSMACASGATPCDTIADCPAPTTECVKATCEARCCGTTNVPDGIATMAGQTAGDCKQQVCDGDGGTTSIRDDTDKPADDECNVGTCPGGSPGSSPKTAGTSCTAGGKVCDGNGACVGCLADTHCTEPQVCDPRGTHTCVDVSCTDGALNGGETDVDCGGVDAGSGCAPCADDLECALDSDCVSGYCNTAGRCATPSCMDTDKNGNETDVDCGGASFQGAPACNRCGVGQTCGVADDCTTGFCSGGTCAAKPDGASCVTNAECASARCVDAVCCDTACTGACQACSAAKKLGGSDGVCGYIAAGGDPDNECPDTGAASCGTNGFCDGAGACQRYAAGTVVPSGQTLGDCQQHVCNGAGGTTTDEDVTDVPVPSTVCLTDAACTGTPAMPSFTMAPAGTDCTADGLPGKTVCGGGPAAGTCVECNDDSSCTSPATCNTTTHVCE
;
A
#
# COMPACT_ATOMS: atom_id res chain seq x y z
N MET A 1 45.48 -20.81 -3.25
CA MET A 1 46.19 -21.70 -2.29
C MET A 1 45.37 -21.75 -1.03
N ASN A 2 45.10 -22.93 -0.45
CA ASN A 2 44.27 -23.05 0.75
C ASN A 2 45.14 -23.02 2.01
N GLN A 3 44.71 -22.26 3.03
CA GLN A 3 45.03 -22.59 4.42
C GLN A 3 43.72 -22.86 5.17
N LYS A 4 43.62 -24.08 5.71
CA LYS A 4 42.57 -24.46 6.67
C LYS A 4 43.06 -24.10 8.06
N THR A 5 42.24 -23.41 8.84
CA THR A 5 42.47 -23.23 10.28
C THR A 5 41.45 -24.08 11.03
N THR A 6 41.87 -25.26 11.47
CA THR A 6 41.01 -26.21 12.20
C THR A 6 41.05 -25.90 13.69
N PHE A 7 39.90 -25.69 14.31
CA PHE A 7 39.74 -25.80 15.77
C PHE A 7 38.48 -26.62 16.09
N LEU A 8 38.64 -27.62 16.96
CA LEU A 8 37.53 -28.40 17.53
C LEU A 8 37.10 -27.81 18.88
N PRO A 9 35.84 -28.01 19.30
CA PRO A 9 35.33 -27.45 20.55
C PRO A 9 35.83 -28.21 21.78
N ALA A 10 36.07 -27.49 22.88
CA ALA A 10 36.31 -28.06 24.20
C ALA A 10 35.04 -27.94 25.06
N LEU A 11 34.56 -29.08 25.56
CA LEU A 11 33.36 -29.20 26.38
C LEU A 11 33.63 -28.81 27.84
N VAL A 12 32.89 -27.84 28.39
CA VAL A 12 32.78 -27.62 29.84
C VAL A 12 31.32 -27.37 30.21
N LEU A 13 30.70 -28.31 30.93
CA LEU A 13 29.40 -28.09 31.57
C LEU A 13 29.60 -27.32 32.88
N ALA A 14 28.91 -26.19 33.02
CA ALA A 14 28.70 -25.51 34.30
C ALA A 14 27.20 -25.51 34.61
N ALA A 15 26.75 -26.42 35.47
CA ALA A 15 25.34 -26.55 35.84
C ALA A 15 24.96 -25.49 36.89
N GLY A 16 24.65 -24.26 36.44
CA GLY A 16 24.10 -23.22 37.29
C GLY A 16 22.63 -23.48 37.62
N ALA A 17 22.32 -23.84 38.87
CA ALA A 17 20.95 -24.07 39.31
C ALA A 17 20.22 -22.73 39.55
N LEU A 18 19.31 -22.36 38.66
CA LEU A 18 18.44 -21.19 38.83
C LEU A 18 17.10 -21.63 39.46
N THR A 19 16.92 -21.34 40.75
CA THR A 19 15.69 -21.65 41.49
C THR A 19 14.58 -20.65 41.18
N VAL A 20 13.68 -21.00 40.27
CA VAL A 20 12.43 -20.23 40.04
C VAL A 20 11.42 -20.61 41.12
N ASN A 21 11.02 -19.64 41.96
CA ASN A 21 9.94 -19.83 42.92
C ASN A 21 8.58 -19.78 42.21
N LEU A 22 7.86 -20.91 42.19
CA LEU A 22 6.45 -20.94 41.78
C LEU A 22 5.54 -20.72 42.99
N THR A 23 4.88 -19.56 43.05
CA THR A 23 3.75 -19.30 43.95
C THR A 23 2.73 -18.39 43.25
N GLY A 24 1.45 -18.80 43.22
CA GLY A 24 0.33 -17.88 42.97
C GLY A 24 -0.22 -17.78 41.54
N CYS A 25 -0.75 -18.88 41.00
CA CYS A 25 -1.87 -18.78 40.05
C CYS A 25 -3.17 -19.13 40.81
N GLU A 26 -3.97 -18.13 41.19
CA GLU A 26 -5.37 -18.34 41.56
C GLU A 26 -6.28 -18.19 40.34
N LEU A 27 -7.31 -19.03 40.28
CA LEU A 27 -8.24 -19.11 39.16
C LEU A 27 -9.46 -18.24 39.47
N ILE A 28 -9.53 -17.02 38.92
CA ILE A 28 -10.71 -16.15 39.08
C ILE A 28 -11.88 -16.76 38.30
N VAL A 29 -12.80 -17.39 39.03
CA VAL A 29 -14.07 -17.92 38.53
C VAL A 29 -15.23 -17.12 39.11
N ALA A 30 -16.22 -16.84 38.28
CA ALA A 30 -17.44 -16.06 38.56
C ALA A 30 -17.25 -14.55 38.83
N VAL A 31 -17.64 -13.73 37.84
CA VAL A 31 -17.96 -12.32 38.04
C VAL A 31 -19.39 -12.22 38.57
N ASP A 32 -19.55 -11.76 39.81
CA ASP A 32 -20.87 -11.49 40.39
C ASP A 32 -21.53 -10.26 39.73
N ARG A 33 -22.56 -10.52 38.90
CA ARG A 33 -23.31 -9.47 38.20
C ARG A 33 -24.39 -8.79 39.05
N SER A 34 -24.59 -9.18 40.32
CA SER A 34 -25.59 -8.58 41.22
C SER A 34 -25.33 -7.10 41.56
N ARG A 35 -24.20 -6.54 41.12
CA ARG A 35 -23.79 -5.14 41.35
C ARG A 35 -23.80 -4.24 40.11
N ILE A 36 -24.31 -4.72 38.96
CA ILE A 36 -24.61 -3.85 37.81
C ILE A 36 -26.02 -3.28 38.01
N SER A 37 -26.13 -1.95 38.04
CA SER A 37 -27.39 -1.26 38.35
C SER A 37 -28.31 -1.14 37.13
N ASP A 38 -29.04 -2.21 36.82
CA ASP A 38 -30.06 -2.21 35.76
C ASP A 38 -31.30 -1.39 36.15
N THR A 39 -31.24 -0.08 35.91
CA THR A 39 -32.42 0.80 35.80
C THR A 39 -32.33 1.61 34.51
N GLY A 40 -32.81 1.05 33.41
CA GLY A 40 -32.95 1.75 32.12
C GLY A 40 -34.35 2.31 31.88
N GLY A 41 -34.56 2.90 30.71
CA GLY A 41 -35.91 3.09 30.15
C GLY A 41 -36.24 4.48 29.61
N ALA A 42 -36.44 4.55 28.28
CA ALA A 42 -37.26 5.50 27.53
C ALA A 42 -36.96 7.03 27.62
N GLY A 43 -36.86 7.67 26.45
CA GLY A 43 -36.75 9.12 26.30
C GLY A 43 -36.71 9.55 24.84
N GLY A 44 -37.84 9.47 24.13
CA GLY A 44 -37.94 9.79 22.71
C GLY A 44 -38.92 10.93 22.40
N ALA A 45 -38.70 11.55 21.23
CA ALA A 45 -39.49 12.62 20.59
C ALA A 45 -39.40 14.03 21.18
N GLY A 46 -39.10 15.01 20.32
CA GLY A 46 -39.22 16.44 20.60
C GLY A 46 -38.48 17.35 19.60
N GLY A 47 -39.22 18.07 18.75
CA GLY A 47 -38.71 19.24 18.01
C GLY A 47 -38.50 19.07 16.51
N THR A 48 -39.50 19.45 15.71
CA THR A 48 -39.33 19.86 14.30
C THR A 48 -39.74 21.32 14.12
N GLY A 49 -39.06 22.03 13.21
CA GLY A 49 -39.38 23.40 12.82
C GLY A 49 -38.62 23.79 11.55
N GLY A 50 -39.30 24.37 10.56
CA GLY A 50 -38.73 24.77 9.27
C GLY A 50 -38.35 26.26 9.20
N SER A 51 -38.25 26.89 8.02
CA SER A 51 -38.68 26.45 6.68
C SER A 51 -38.00 27.25 5.54
N GLY A 52 -37.93 26.66 4.34
CA GLY A 52 -37.85 27.36 3.04
C GLY A 52 -36.46 27.39 2.36
N GLY A 53 -36.35 27.26 1.03
CA GLY A 53 -37.39 26.91 0.04
C GLY A 53 -36.96 27.14 -1.43
N GLY A 54 -37.59 26.43 -2.39
CA GLY A 54 -37.38 26.55 -3.85
C GLY A 54 -36.91 25.25 -4.52
N THR A 55 -37.80 24.48 -5.20
CA THR A 55 -38.06 24.48 -6.67
C THR A 55 -36.96 23.82 -7.52
N THR A 56 -37.23 22.84 -8.40
CA THR A 56 -38.49 22.37 -9.04
C THR A 56 -38.39 20.92 -9.57
N THR A 57 -39.55 20.24 -9.77
CA THR A 57 -39.86 19.15 -10.76
C THR A 57 -38.95 17.89 -10.79
N SER A 58 -39.40 16.66 -10.49
CA SER A 58 -40.37 15.78 -11.23
C SER A 58 -39.61 14.53 -11.75
N SER A 59 -40.08 13.28 -11.71
CA SER A 59 -41.34 12.68 -11.24
C SER A 59 -41.13 11.27 -10.67
N SER A 60 -42.05 10.86 -9.81
CA SER A 60 -42.30 9.49 -9.29
C SER A 60 -41.90 8.29 -10.15
N ALA A 61 -41.28 7.29 -9.52
CA ALA A 61 -41.41 5.87 -9.86
C ALA A 61 -42.22 5.14 -8.77
N SER A 62 -43.08 4.19 -9.15
CA SER A 62 -43.96 3.45 -8.22
C SER A 62 -44.01 1.96 -8.58
N SER A 63 -44.39 1.13 -7.60
CA SER A 63 -44.13 -0.32 -7.61
C SER A 63 -45.13 -1.19 -8.37
N SER A 64 -44.65 -2.40 -8.73
CA SER A 64 -45.37 -3.70 -8.77
C SER A 64 -46.47 -3.97 -9.82
N SER A 65 -46.30 -5.07 -10.60
CA SER A 65 -47.20 -6.26 -10.67
C SER A 65 -46.77 -7.27 -11.78
N GLY A 66 -47.23 -8.53 -11.72
CA GLY A 66 -46.91 -9.64 -12.67
C GLY A 66 -47.77 -9.69 -13.96
N THR A 67 -47.85 -10.79 -14.74
CA THR A 67 -47.72 -12.24 -14.43
C THR A 67 -47.46 -13.17 -15.67
N GLY A 68 -46.95 -14.40 -15.46
CA GLY A 68 -46.96 -15.58 -16.40
C GLY A 68 -45.92 -15.59 -17.56
N GLY A 69 -45.43 -16.71 -18.13
CA GLY A 69 -45.52 -18.18 -17.85
C GLY A 69 -45.80 -19.04 -19.11
N SER A 70 -45.31 -20.28 -19.33
CA SER A 70 -44.27 -21.14 -18.69
C SER A 70 -44.08 -22.51 -19.41
N GLY A 71 -42.84 -23.03 -19.59
CA GLY A 71 -42.48 -24.39 -20.09
C GLY A 71 -41.76 -24.40 -21.47
N GLY A 72 -40.93 -25.38 -21.90
CA GLY A 72 -40.38 -26.65 -21.34
C GLY A 72 -39.93 -27.61 -22.50
N THR A 73 -39.10 -28.67 -22.41
CA THR A 73 -38.20 -29.27 -21.38
C THR A 73 -37.38 -30.45 -22.00
N GLY A 74 -36.11 -30.69 -21.60
CA GLY A 74 -35.22 -31.81 -22.04
C GLY A 74 -34.20 -31.41 -23.14
N GLY A 75 -33.01 -32.01 -23.36
CA GLY A 75 -32.33 -33.25 -22.88
C GLY A 75 -31.87 -34.11 -24.09
N SER A 76 -30.68 -34.76 -24.20
CA SER A 76 -29.55 -35.04 -23.29
C SER A 76 -28.29 -35.58 -24.06
N ASP A 77 -27.08 -35.43 -23.49
CA ASP A 77 -25.83 -36.25 -23.54
C ASP A 77 -25.19 -36.79 -24.86
N GLY A 78 -23.83 -36.88 -24.96
CA GLY A 78 -23.16 -37.40 -26.20
C GLY A 78 -21.62 -37.56 -26.37
N THR A 79 -20.80 -37.74 -25.33
CA THR A 79 -19.42 -38.36 -25.31
C THR A 79 -18.47 -38.43 -26.56
N GLY A 80 -17.35 -37.68 -26.52
CA GLY A 80 -15.93 -38.15 -26.43
C GLY A 80 -15.22 -39.11 -27.43
N GLY A 81 -14.03 -38.68 -27.94
CA GLY A 81 -12.91 -39.51 -28.46
C GLY A 81 -12.97 -39.87 -29.96
N SER A 82 -11.89 -40.24 -30.69
CA SER A 82 -10.42 -40.28 -30.44
C SER A 82 -9.66 -40.29 -31.80
N GLY A 83 -8.32 -40.31 -31.86
CA GLY A 83 -7.54 -39.99 -33.10
C GLY A 83 -6.54 -41.04 -33.64
N GLY A 84 -5.81 -40.65 -34.71
CA GLY A 84 -4.86 -41.48 -35.49
C GLY A 84 -5.51 -42.09 -36.76
N ALA A 85 -4.83 -42.40 -37.88
CA ALA A 85 -3.44 -42.22 -38.35
C ALA A 85 -3.51 -41.90 -39.88
N GLY A 86 -2.50 -41.52 -40.66
CA GLY A 86 -1.12 -42.04 -40.77
C GLY A 86 -1.04 -43.15 -41.84
N GLY A 87 -0.70 -42.80 -43.08
CA GLY A 87 -0.48 -43.78 -44.17
C GLY A 87 -0.46 -43.16 -45.57
N SER A 88 0.57 -43.45 -46.36
CA SER A 88 0.68 -43.09 -47.78
C SER A 88 1.08 -44.31 -48.62
N GLY A 89 0.59 -44.41 -49.86
CA GLY A 89 0.94 -45.50 -50.77
C GLY A 89 -0.01 -45.58 -51.96
N GLY A 90 0.50 -45.39 -53.19
CA GLY A 90 -0.34 -45.29 -54.38
C GLY A 90 0.43 -45.16 -55.68
N THR A 91 1.25 -46.17 -56.02
CA THR A 91 1.86 -46.30 -57.36
C THR A 91 1.63 -47.72 -57.88
N GLY A 92 0.91 -47.85 -58.99
CA GLY A 92 0.66 -49.15 -59.63
C GLY A 92 -0.04 -48.96 -60.97
N GLY A 93 0.68 -49.18 -62.07
CA GLY A 93 0.15 -48.98 -63.42
C GLY A 93 1.19 -49.21 -64.50
N SER A 94 1.35 -50.47 -64.93
CA SER A 94 1.98 -50.81 -66.21
C SER A 94 1.43 -52.14 -66.75
N ASP A 95 1.54 -52.28 -68.07
CA ASP A 95 1.53 -53.54 -68.85
C ASP A 95 0.19 -54.29 -69.04
N GLY A 96 -0.16 -54.47 -70.32
CA GLY A 96 -1.43 -55.08 -70.76
C GLY A 96 -1.53 -55.20 -72.29
N THR A 97 -0.50 -55.71 -72.95
CA THR A 97 -0.41 -55.79 -74.42
C THR A 97 -1.01 -57.06 -75.02
N GLY A 98 -1.59 -56.94 -76.23
CA GLY A 98 -1.55 -58.01 -77.24
C GLY A 98 -2.90 -58.66 -77.57
N GLY A 99 -3.31 -58.54 -78.83
CA GLY A 99 -4.50 -59.21 -79.38
C GLY A 99 -4.14 -60.29 -80.40
N SER A 100 -4.88 -61.40 -80.36
CA SER A 100 -4.92 -62.48 -81.36
C SER A 100 -6.25 -63.25 -81.16
N GLY A 101 -6.89 -63.87 -82.15
CA GLY A 101 -6.57 -63.98 -83.57
C GLY A 101 -7.26 -65.21 -84.17
N GLY A 102 -8.09 -65.04 -85.19
CA GLY A 102 -8.84 -66.12 -85.88
C GLY A 102 -9.99 -65.52 -86.70
N THR A 103 -10.04 -65.67 -88.02
CA THR A 103 -10.45 -66.88 -88.79
C THR A 103 -11.86 -67.38 -88.43
N GLY A 104 -12.84 -67.49 -89.33
CA GLY A 104 -12.79 -67.34 -90.80
C GLY A 104 -13.48 -68.52 -91.48
N GLY A 105 -14.81 -68.55 -91.43
CA GLY A 105 -15.62 -69.64 -92.01
C GLY A 105 -16.07 -69.32 -93.44
N SER A 106 -15.86 -70.25 -94.37
CA SER A 106 -16.24 -70.10 -95.78
C SER A 106 -17.47 -70.93 -96.14
N GLY A 107 -18.39 -70.32 -96.90
CA GLY A 107 -19.47 -71.01 -97.61
C GLY A 107 -19.26 -70.90 -99.12
N GLY A 108 -19.57 -71.97 -99.85
CA GLY A 108 -19.80 -71.90 -101.31
C GLY A 108 -21.28 -71.60 -101.62
N THR A 109 -21.78 -71.66 -102.85
CA THR A 109 -21.20 -72.05 -104.15
C THR A 109 -22.07 -71.49 -105.28
N GLY A 110 -21.52 -71.19 -106.47
CA GLY A 110 -22.31 -71.05 -107.71
C GLY A 110 -21.99 -69.82 -108.56
N GLY A 111 -22.10 -69.97 -109.89
CA GLY A 111 -22.12 -68.86 -110.85
C GLY A 111 -23.57 -68.59 -111.34
N SER A 112 -23.79 -67.93 -112.49
CA SER A 112 -22.85 -67.36 -113.46
C SER A 112 -23.52 -66.24 -114.29
N ASP A 113 -22.71 -65.52 -115.08
CA ASP A 113 -23.05 -64.75 -116.29
C ASP A 113 -24.05 -63.58 -116.23
N GLY A 114 -23.61 -62.39 -116.67
CA GLY A 114 -24.50 -61.23 -116.93
C GLY A 114 -23.77 -59.89 -117.02
N THR A 115 -23.58 -59.35 -118.24
CA THR A 115 -22.92 -58.05 -118.46
C THR A 115 -23.91 -56.93 -118.73
N GLY A 116 -23.71 -55.78 -118.06
CA GLY A 116 -24.18 -54.47 -118.52
C GLY A 116 -25.51 -53.98 -117.92
N GLY A 117 -25.40 -53.16 -116.87
CA GLY A 117 -26.52 -52.41 -116.29
C GLY A 117 -26.01 -51.24 -115.46
N SER A 118 -26.69 -50.09 -115.55
CA SER A 118 -26.34 -48.89 -114.76
C SER A 118 -26.64 -49.11 -113.29
N MET A 119 -25.61 -49.06 -112.44
CA MET A 119 -25.79 -49.08 -110.98
C MET A 119 -26.40 -47.76 -110.52
N ALA A 120 -27.72 -47.76 -110.35
CA ALA A 120 -28.38 -46.85 -109.43
C ALA A 120 -27.97 -47.19 -108.00
N CYS A 121 -27.95 -46.19 -107.12
CA CYS A 121 -27.69 -46.41 -105.69
C CYS A 121 -28.70 -47.40 -105.09
N ALA A 122 -28.27 -48.18 -104.10
CA ALA A 122 -29.13 -49.14 -103.41
C ALA A 122 -30.40 -48.45 -102.90
N SER A 123 -31.55 -49.12 -103.05
CA SER A 123 -32.88 -48.51 -103.03
C SER A 123 -33.16 -47.67 -101.78
N GLY A 124 -33.01 -46.34 -101.91
CA GLY A 124 -33.21 -45.35 -100.85
C GLY A 124 -32.08 -44.34 -100.71
N ALA A 125 -30.85 -44.66 -101.14
CA ALA A 125 -29.72 -43.74 -101.07
C ALA A 125 -29.75 -42.68 -102.20
N THR A 126 -29.51 -41.41 -101.84
CA THR A 126 -29.45 -40.29 -102.79
C THR A 126 -28.17 -40.33 -103.63
N PRO A 127 -28.24 -40.04 -104.94
CA PRO A 127 -27.05 -39.89 -105.79
C PRO A 127 -26.35 -38.54 -105.53
N CYS A 128 -25.04 -38.49 -105.78
CA CYS A 128 -24.21 -37.30 -105.59
C CYS A 128 -23.06 -37.20 -106.60
N ASP A 129 -22.56 -35.99 -106.82
CA ASP A 129 -21.30 -35.71 -107.53
C ASP A 129 -20.21 -35.25 -106.54
N THR A 130 -20.60 -34.60 -105.45
CA THR A 130 -19.75 -34.12 -104.36
C THR A 130 -20.41 -34.37 -103.00
N ILE A 131 -19.65 -34.19 -101.91
CA ILE A 131 -20.18 -34.32 -100.54
C ILE A 131 -21.30 -33.29 -100.25
N ALA A 132 -21.29 -32.13 -100.93
CA ALA A 132 -22.29 -31.07 -100.74
C ALA A 132 -23.68 -31.40 -101.36
N ASP A 133 -23.76 -32.40 -102.23
CA ASP A 133 -25.03 -32.86 -102.82
C ASP A 133 -25.79 -33.83 -101.89
N CYS A 134 -25.18 -34.24 -100.78
CA CYS A 134 -25.76 -35.17 -99.82
C CYS A 134 -26.53 -34.46 -98.69
N PRO A 135 -27.58 -35.09 -98.14
CA PRO A 135 -28.29 -34.56 -96.97
C PRO A 135 -27.32 -34.30 -95.81
N ALA A 136 -27.44 -33.13 -95.19
CA ALA A 136 -26.67 -32.81 -94.00
C ALA A 136 -27.03 -33.79 -92.86
N PRO A 137 -26.04 -34.38 -92.17
CA PRO A 137 -26.30 -35.30 -91.06
C PRO A 137 -26.93 -34.58 -89.87
N THR A 138 -27.68 -35.32 -89.05
CA THR A 138 -28.43 -34.78 -87.90
C THR A 138 -27.57 -34.46 -86.67
N THR A 139 -26.33 -34.92 -86.64
CA THR A 139 -25.33 -34.64 -85.61
C THR A 139 -24.02 -34.21 -86.28
N GLU A 140 -23.27 -33.29 -85.67
CA GLU A 140 -21.94 -32.89 -86.20
C GLU A 140 -20.87 -33.98 -86.04
N CYS A 141 -21.17 -34.99 -85.21
CA CYS A 141 -20.39 -36.21 -85.03
C CYS A 141 -20.62 -37.27 -86.10
N VAL A 142 -21.46 -36.99 -87.09
CA VAL A 142 -21.51 -37.71 -88.35
C VAL A 142 -21.16 -36.74 -89.48
N LYS A 143 -20.44 -37.21 -90.49
CA LYS A 143 -20.09 -36.45 -91.71
C LYS A 143 -20.65 -37.18 -92.93
N ALA A 144 -21.30 -36.44 -93.83
CA ALA A 144 -21.74 -36.98 -95.11
C ALA A 144 -20.51 -37.38 -95.95
N THR A 145 -20.65 -38.47 -96.71
CA THR A 145 -19.66 -38.92 -97.69
C THR A 145 -20.34 -39.11 -99.04
N CYS A 146 -19.61 -38.90 -100.13
CA CYS A 146 -20.06 -39.20 -101.49
C CYS A 146 -19.06 -40.17 -102.11
N GLU A 147 -19.43 -41.45 -102.19
CA GLU A 147 -18.56 -42.51 -102.71
C GLU A 147 -19.34 -43.39 -103.69
N ALA A 148 -18.68 -43.84 -104.78
CA ALA A 148 -19.33 -44.50 -105.91
C ALA A 148 -20.55 -43.75 -106.50
N ARG A 149 -20.59 -42.41 -106.37
CA ARG A 149 -21.71 -41.50 -106.73
C ARG A 149 -22.98 -41.66 -105.88
N CYS A 150 -22.88 -42.26 -104.71
CA CYS A 150 -23.97 -42.43 -103.75
C CYS A 150 -23.61 -41.78 -102.41
N CYS A 151 -24.61 -41.17 -101.77
CA CYS A 151 -24.45 -40.61 -100.44
C CYS A 151 -24.35 -41.71 -99.39
N GLY A 152 -23.33 -41.60 -98.55
CA GLY A 152 -23.17 -42.33 -97.32
C GLY A 152 -22.91 -41.39 -96.15
N THR A 153 -22.59 -41.97 -95.01
CA THR A 153 -22.12 -41.26 -93.83
C THR A 153 -20.89 -41.94 -93.27
N THR A 154 -20.03 -41.17 -92.63
CA THR A 154 -18.92 -41.68 -91.81
C THR A 154 -18.93 -40.96 -90.47
N ASN A 155 -18.59 -41.65 -89.40
CA ASN A 155 -18.58 -41.05 -88.07
C ASN A 155 -17.33 -40.18 -87.90
N VAL A 156 -17.45 -39.12 -87.12
CA VAL A 156 -16.30 -38.36 -86.64
C VAL A 156 -15.57 -39.21 -85.59
N PRO A 157 -14.22 -39.29 -85.62
CA PRO A 157 -13.47 -40.01 -84.61
C PRO A 157 -13.81 -39.57 -83.17
N ASP A 158 -13.66 -40.51 -82.25
CA ASP A 158 -13.80 -40.29 -80.81
C ASP A 158 -12.90 -39.13 -80.31
N GLY A 159 -13.39 -38.38 -79.32
CA GLY A 159 -12.66 -37.28 -78.68
C GLY A 159 -12.61 -35.95 -79.44
N ILE A 160 -13.30 -35.81 -80.58
CA ILE A 160 -13.38 -34.53 -81.31
C ILE A 160 -14.49 -33.65 -80.72
N ALA A 161 -14.15 -32.45 -80.24
CA ALA A 161 -15.09 -31.49 -79.63
C ALA A 161 -16.22 -31.05 -80.57
N THR A 162 -17.43 -30.94 -80.02
CA THR A 162 -18.62 -30.41 -80.72
C THR A 162 -18.73 -28.90 -80.56
N MET A 163 -19.31 -28.21 -81.55
CA MET A 163 -19.60 -26.77 -81.45
C MET A 163 -20.99 -26.50 -80.86
N ALA A 164 -21.92 -27.45 -80.97
CA ALA A 164 -23.22 -27.43 -80.29
C ALA A 164 -23.22 -28.31 -79.02
N GLY A 165 -24.15 -28.04 -78.11
CA GLY A 165 -24.38 -28.84 -76.90
C GLY A 165 -23.46 -28.53 -75.71
N GLN A 166 -22.40 -27.74 -75.89
CA GLN A 166 -21.54 -27.26 -74.79
C GLN A 166 -22.38 -26.45 -73.80
N THR A 167 -22.17 -26.67 -72.49
CA THR A 167 -22.88 -25.98 -71.41
C THR A 167 -21.86 -25.25 -70.55
N ALA A 168 -21.68 -23.95 -70.78
CA ALA A 168 -20.58 -23.20 -70.17
C ALA A 168 -20.62 -23.19 -68.63
N GLY A 169 -19.51 -23.53 -68.01
CA GLY A 169 -19.33 -23.66 -66.57
C GLY A 169 -19.81 -24.99 -65.98
N ASP A 170 -20.00 -26.04 -66.79
CA ASP A 170 -20.37 -27.39 -66.33
C ASP A 170 -19.16 -28.34 -66.11
N CYS A 171 -17.94 -27.84 -66.38
CA CYS A 171 -16.66 -28.54 -66.26
C CYS A 171 -16.49 -29.73 -67.20
N LYS A 172 -17.20 -29.74 -68.34
CA LYS A 172 -17.14 -30.79 -69.34
C LYS A 172 -17.06 -30.21 -70.74
N GLN A 173 -16.53 -31.03 -71.64
CA GLN A 173 -16.54 -30.79 -73.07
C GLN A 173 -17.31 -31.93 -73.74
N GLN A 174 -18.36 -31.58 -74.46
CA GLN A 174 -19.05 -32.51 -75.35
C GLN A 174 -18.13 -32.81 -76.54
N VAL A 175 -17.93 -34.10 -76.81
CA VAL A 175 -17.10 -34.63 -77.90
C VAL A 175 -17.84 -35.74 -78.63
N CYS A 176 -17.42 -36.06 -79.84
CA CYS A 176 -17.91 -37.21 -80.57
C CYS A 176 -17.44 -38.53 -79.95
N ASP A 177 -18.27 -39.57 -80.06
CA ASP A 177 -18.04 -40.89 -79.45
C ASP A 177 -17.46 -41.96 -80.42
N GLY A 178 -17.24 -41.60 -81.69
CA GLY A 178 -16.82 -42.53 -82.75
C GLY A 178 -17.96 -43.36 -83.38
N ASP A 179 -19.09 -43.52 -82.70
CA ASP A 179 -20.29 -44.23 -83.18
C ASP A 179 -21.33 -43.29 -83.82
N GLY A 180 -21.12 -41.96 -83.72
CA GLY A 180 -21.90 -40.91 -84.39
C GLY A 180 -22.76 -40.06 -83.46
N GLY A 181 -22.75 -40.39 -82.16
CA GLY A 181 -23.36 -39.60 -81.08
C GLY A 181 -22.36 -38.67 -80.41
N THR A 182 -22.67 -38.30 -79.17
CA THR A 182 -21.91 -37.35 -78.35
C THR A 182 -21.73 -37.90 -76.94
N THR A 183 -20.53 -37.77 -76.40
CA THR A 183 -20.18 -38.09 -75.01
C THR A 183 -19.52 -36.89 -74.35
N SER A 184 -19.56 -36.81 -73.02
CA SER A 184 -18.93 -35.71 -72.26
C SER A 184 -17.61 -36.17 -71.65
N ILE A 185 -16.49 -35.56 -72.07
CA ILE A 185 -15.22 -35.66 -71.34
C ILE A 185 -15.09 -34.55 -70.30
N ARG A 186 -14.23 -34.74 -69.32
CA ARG A 186 -13.90 -33.73 -68.31
C ARG A 186 -13.05 -32.61 -68.91
N ASP A 187 -13.44 -31.37 -68.70
CA ASP A 187 -12.71 -30.18 -69.13
C ASP A 187 -12.62 -29.19 -67.96
N ASP A 188 -11.48 -29.22 -67.26
CA ASP A 188 -11.23 -28.33 -66.12
C ASP A 188 -10.96 -26.86 -66.55
N THR A 189 -11.03 -26.55 -67.85
CA THR A 189 -10.99 -25.16 -68.37
C THR A 189 -12.38 -24.54 -68.50
N ASP A 190 -13.44 -25.33 -68.62
CA ASP A 190 -14.84 -24.87 -68.58
C ASP A 190 -15.32 -24.63 -67.14
N LYS A 191 -14.63 -23.72 -66.45
CA LYS A 191 -14.97 -23.35 -65.08
C LYS A 191 -16.21 -22.44 -65.01
N PRO A 192 -16.96 -22.46 -63.89
CA PRO A 192 -17.92 -21.42 -63.57
C PRO A 192 -17.31 -20.01 -63.66
N ALA A 193 -18.14 -19.01 -63.90
CA ALA A 193 -17.71 -17.62 -63.89
C ALA A 193 -17.16 -17.23 -62.50
N ASP A 194 -16.07 -16.45 -62.48
CA ASP A 194 -15.54 -15.87 -61.24
C ASP A 194 -16.50 -14.79 -60.73
N ASP A 195 -16.78 -14.77 -59.42
CA ASP A 195 -17.45 -13.65 -58.77
C ASP A 195 -16.41 -12.67 -58.17
N GLU A 196 -16.81 -11.72 -57.32
CA GLU A 196 -15.86 -10.76 -56.73
C GLU A 196 -14.94 -11.39 -55.67
N CYS A 197 -15.40 -12.38 -54.89
CA CYS A 197 -14.67 -12.98 -53.77
C CYS A 197 -14.38 -14.47 -53.92
N ASN A 198 -14.84 -15.13 -54.97
CA ASN A 198 -14.51 -16.51 -55.32
C ASN A 198 -13.99 -16.61 -56.75
N VAL A 199 -13.19 -17.65 -57.01
CA VAL A 199 -12.85 -18.07 -58.38
C VAL A 199 -13.59 -19.38 -58.70
N GLY A 200 -14.05 -19.50 -59.94
CA GLY A 200 -14.63 -20.74 -60.46
C GLY A 200 -13.55 -21.82 -60.58
N THR A 201 -13.92 -23.06 -60.27
CA THR A 201 -13.02 -24.21 -60.26
C THR A 201 -13.74 -25.48 -60.73
N CYS A 202 -12.99 -26.48 -61.17
CA CYS A 202 -13.50 -27.79 -61.59
C CYS A 202 -12.93 -28.95 -60.75
N PRO A 203 -13.09 -28.95 -59.40
CA PRO A 203 -12.54 -30.00 -58.55
C PRO A 203 -13.13 -31.37 -58.89
N GLY A 204 -12.35 -32.19 -59.61
CA GLY A 204 -12.75 -33.52 -60.05
C GLY A 204 -13.55 -33.57 -61.36
N GLY A 205 -13.72 -32.44 -62.07
CA GLY A 205 -14.62 -32.35 -63.24
C GLY A 205 -16.08 -32.06 -62.85
N SER A 206 -16.28 -31.51 -61.65
CA SER A 206 -17.56 -31.01 -61.14
C SER A 206 -17.45 -29.50 -60.94
N PRO A 207 -18.48 -28.70 -61.30
CA PRO A 207 -18.51 -27.27 -61.00
C PRO A 207 -18.36 -26.98 -59.50
N GLY A 208 -17.47 -26.04 -59.19
CA GLY A 208 -17.25 -25.55 -57.84
C GLY A 208 -16.65 -24.15 -57.83
N SER A 209 -16.44 -23.62 -56.63
CA SER A 209 -15.76 -22.34 -56.39
C SER A 209 -14.78 -22.48 -55.24
N SER A 210 -13.78 -21.61 -55.21
CA SER A 210 -12.87 -21.45 -54.08
C SER A 210 -12.66 -19.97 -53.73
N PRO A 211 -12.59 -19.59 -52.45
CA PRO A 211 -12.38 -18.20 -52.06
C PRO A 211 -11.10 -17.59 -52.62
N LYS A 212 -11.16 -16.29 -52.90
CA LYS A 212 -9.98 -15.45 -53.13
C LYS A 212 -9.32 -15.12 -51.80
N THR A 213 -8.06 -14.68 -51.85
CA THR A 213 -7.29 -14.27 -50.67
C THR A 213 -8.02 -13.17 -49.89
N ALA A 214 -8.04 -13.29 -48.56
CA ALA A 214 -8.59 -12.27 -47.67
C ALA A 214 -7.96 -10.89 -47.96
N GLY A 215 -8.76 -9.82 -47.90
CA GLY A 215 -8.34 -8.46 -48.26
C GLY A 215 -8.42 -8.14 -49.76
N THR A 216 -8.78 -9.09 -50.63
CA THR A 216 -9.09 -8.78 -52.04
C THR A 216 -10.26 -7.78 -52.11
N SER A 217 -10.13 -6.69 -52.87
CA SER A 217 -11.19 -5.67 -52.95
C SER A 217 -12.45 -6.18 -53.67
N CYS A 218 -13.61 -5.81 -53.16
CA CYS A 218 -14.93 -6.13 -53.70
C CYS A 218 -15.91 -4.94 -53.52
N THR A 219 -17.07 -5.01 -54.16
CA THR A 219 -18.10 -3.94 -54.18
C THR A 219 -19.51 -4.43 -53.87
N ALA A 220 -19.80 -5.72 -54.08
CA ALA A 220 -21.09 -6.36 -53.87
C ALA A 220 -21.28 -6.80 -52.40
N GLY A 221 -21.62 -5.83 -51.55
CA GLY A 221 -22.00 -6.06 -50.14
C GLY A 221 -20.96 -5.65 -49.10
N GLY A 222 -19.79 -5.17 -49.52
CA GLY A 222 -18.69 -4.81 -48.64
C GLY A 222 -17.59 -3.99 -49.35
N LYS A 223 -16.37 -4.07 -48.82
CA LYS A 223 -15.15 -3.47 -49.39
C LYS A 223 -14.06 -4.51 -49.68
N VAL A 224 -13.99 -5.57 -48.87
CA VAL A 224 -12.93 -6.59 -48.92
C VAL A 224 -13.48 -8.01 -48.71
N CYS A 225 -12.88 -8.98 -49.39
CA CYS A 225 -13.22 -10.39 -49.24
C CYS A 225 -12.65 -10.95 -47.94
N ASP A 226 -13.42 -11.77 -47.23
CA ASP A 226 -13.06 -12.35 -45.92
C ASP A 226 -12.06 -13.52 -45.98
N GLY A 227 -11.93 -14.16 -47.14
CA GLY A 227 -11.14 -15.39 -47.34
C GLY A 227 -11.94 -16.70 -47.21
N ASN A 228 -13.21 -16.64 -46.82
CA ASN A 228 -14.17 -17.76 -46.89
C ASN A 228 -15.13 -17.64 -48.08
N GLY A 229 -15.12 -16.49 -48.78
CA GLY A 229 -15.86 -16.25 -50.03
C GLY A 229 -16.90 -15.14 -49.95
N ALA A 230 -17.00 -14.43 -48.82
CA ALA A 230 -17.92 -13.32 -48.61
C ALA A 230 -17.24 -11.96 -48.81
N CYS A 231 -17.96 -11.01 -49.40
CA CYS A 231 -17.56 -9.60 -49.43
C CYS A 231 -18.06 -8.92 -48.15
N VAL A 232 -17.14 -8.48 -47.29
CA VAL A 232 -17.44 -7.88 -45.97
C VAL A 232 -16.99 -6.41 -45.91
N GLY A 233 -17.53 -5.65 -44.95
CA GLY A 233 -17.25 -4.22 -44.82
C GLY A 233 -15.79 -3.91 -44.48
N CYS A 234 -15.16 -4.71 -43.62
CA CYS A 234 -13.78 -4.53 -43.18
C CYS A 234 -13.15 -5.84 -42.66
N LEU A 235 -11.83 -5.88 -42.56
CA LEU A 235 -11.05 -6.91 -41.83
C LEU A 235 -10.04 -6.32 -40.83
N ALA A 236 -9.92 -4.99 -40.79
CA ALA A 236 -9.03 -4.20 -39.96
C ALA A 236 -9.43 -2.72 -40.12
N ASP A 237 -9.08 -1.86 -39.18
CA ASP A 237 -9.53 -0.45 -39.11
C ASP A 237 -9.08 0.37 -40.31
N THR A 238 -7.96 -0.01 -40.95
CA THR A 238 -7.45 0.59 -42.19
C THR A 238 -8.40 0.47 -43.39
N HIS A 239 -9.47 -0.31 -43.30
CA HIS A 239 -10.54 -0.40 -44.32
C HIS A 239 -11.71 0.56 -44.04
N CYS A 240 -11.74 1.17 -42.86
CA CYS A 240 -12.74 2.11 -42.39
C CYS A 240 -12.22 3.55 -42.49
N THR A 241 -13.12 4.52 -42.32
CA THR A 241 -12.80 5.95 -42.36
C THR A 241 -12.95 6.54 -40.97
N GLU A 242 -11.86 7.09 -40.43
CA GLU A 242 -11.82 7.78 -39.14
C GLU A 242 -13.05 8.70 -38.94
N PRO A 243 -13.78 8.60 -37.82
CA PRO A 243 -13.44 7.88 -36.58
C PRO A 243 -13.81 6.39 -36.57
N GLN A 244 -14.27 5.80 -37.68
CA GLN A 244 -14.78 4.42 -37.66
C GLN A 244 -13.69 3.36 -37.56
N VAL A 245 -13.95 2.35 -36.72
CA VAL A 245 -13.13 1.15 -36.53
C VAL A 245 -13.82 -0.07 -37.15
N CYS A 246 -13.09 -1.17 -37.30
CA CYS A 246 -13.64 -2.44 -37.76
C CYS A 246 -14.15 -3.27 -36.58
N ASP A 247 -15.27 -3.96 -36.77
CA ASP A 247 -15.72 -5.04 -35.89
C ASP A 247 -15.32 -6.42 -36.48
N PRO A 248 -14.12 -6.97 -36.16
CA PRO A 248 -13.68 -8.27 -36.64
C PRO A 248 -14.20 -9.47 -35.81
N ARG A 249 -15.02 -9.24 -34.76
CA ARG A 249 -15.50 -10.31 -33.86
C ARG A 249 -17.01 -10.59 -34.00
N GLY A 250 -17.79 -9.62 -34.47
CA GLY A 250 -19.22 -9.73 -34.73
C GLY A 250 -19.58 -9.74 -36.21
N THR A 251 -19.56 -8.57 -36.85
CA THR A 251 -20.26 -8.27 -38.10
C THR A 251 -19.38 -8.04 -39.32
N HIS A 252 -18.07 -7.82 -39.14
CA HIS A 252 -17.15 -7.36 -40.19
C HIS A 252 -17.62 -6.06 -40.88
N THR A 253 -18.21 -5.15 -40.11
CA THR A 253 -18.62 -3.80 -40.57
C THR A 253 -17.81 -2.70 -39.91
N CYS A 254 -17.77 -1.52 -40.54
CA CYS A 254 -17.21 -0.32 -39.93
C CYS A 254 -18.25 0.29 -38.99
N VAL A 255 -17.91 0.44 -37.72
CA VAL A 255 -18.76 1.01 -36.68
C VAL A 255 -18.15 2.31 -36.15
N ASP A 256 -19.00 3.21 -35.65
CA ASP A 256 -18.53 4.39 -34.92
C ASP A 256 -18.04 3.94 -33.53
N VAL A 257 -16.83 4.34 -33.14
CA VAL A 257 -16.22 4.08 -31.82
C VAL A 257 -17.21 4.38 -30.69
N SER A 258 -17.46 3.40 -29.81
CA SER A 258 -18.41 3.55 -28.70
C SER A 258 -18.01 2.71 -27.49
N CYS A 259 -17.86 3.36 -26.33
CA CYS A 259 -17.49 2.77 -25.03
C CYS A 259 -18.55 1.81 -24.40
N THR A 260 -19.33 1.11 -25.22
CA THR A 260 -20.35 0.12 -24.87
C THR A 260 -20.66 -0.82 -26.07
N ASP A 261 -19.73 -1.01 -27.01
CA ASP A 261 -19.93 -1.83 -28.21
C ASP A 261 -19.41 -3.28 -28.10
N GLY A 262 -18.63 -3.58 -27.06
CA GLY A 262 -18.11 -4.92 -26.75
C GLY A 262 -16.81 -5.30 -27.46
N ALA A 263 -16.11 -4.35 -28.09
CA ALA A 263 -14.82 -4.57 -28.73
C ALA A 263 -13.78 -3.52 -28.30
N LEU A 264 -12.68 -3.94 -27.68
CA LEU A 264 -11.53 -3.09 -27.32
C LEU A 264 -11.07 -2.22 -28.51
N ASN A 265 -11.50 -0.95 -28.54
CA ASN A 265 -11.29 -0.04 -29.66
C ASN A 265 -11.18 1.43 -29.22
N GLY A 266 -11.05 2.38 -30.15
CA GLY A 266 -11.25 3.81 -29.85
C GLY A 266 -10.24 4.51 -28.93
N GLY A 267 -9.27 3.78 -28.38
CA GLY A 267 -8.35 4.25 -27.34
C GLY A 267 -8.54 3.60 -25.96
N GLU A 268 -9.57 2.75 -25.80
CA GLU A 268 -9.82 1.91 -24.62
C GLU A 268 -8.62 1.06 -24.19
N THR A 269 -8.60 0.65 -22.92
CA THR A 269 -7.54 -0.19 -22.34
C THR A 269 -8.01 -1.57 -21.91
N ASP A 270 -9.28 -1.73 -21.55
CA ASP A 270 -10.02 -2.99 -21.60
C ASP A 270 -11.37 -2.74 -22.28
N VAL A 271 -12.09 -3.79 -22.66
CA VAL A 271 -13.32 -3.69 -23.46
C VAL A 271 -14.34 -2.75 -22.80
N ASP A 272 -14.81 -1.75 -23.54
CA ASP A 272 -15.78 -0.73 -23.12
C ASP A 272 -15.27 0.25 -22.03
N CYS A 273 -13.96 0.32 -21.73
CA CYS A 273 -13.45 1.18 -20.64
C CYS A 273 -12.00 1.70 -20.78
N GLY A 274 -11.67 2.71 -19.96
CA GLY A 274 -10.35 3.33 -19.90
C GLY A 274 -10.05 4.26 -21.08
N GLY A 275 -8.80 4.66 -21.27
CA GLY A 275 -8.37 5.38 -22.47
C GLY A 275 -8.71 6.87 -22.50
N VAL A 276 -8.94 7.50 -21.35
CA VAL A 276 -9.53 8.85 -21.25
C VAL A 276 -8.73 9.94 -21.98
N ASP A 277 -7.42 9.79 -22.11
CA ASP A 277 -6.52 10.70 -22.83
C ASP A 277 -6.71 10.69 -24.37
N ALA A 278 -7.38 9.68 -24.93
CA ALA A 278 -7.73 9.62 -26.35
C ALA A 278 -8.95 10.49 -26.73
N GLY A 279 -9.64 11.07 -25.75
CA GLY A 279 -10.84 11.90 -25.99
C GLY A 279 -12.12 11.10 -26.27
N SER A 280 -12.09 9.77 -26.12
CA SER A 280 -13.23 8.85 -26.22
C SER A 280 -14.30 9.13 -25.16
N GLY A 281 -13.89 9.61 -23.98
CA GLY A 281 -14.80 9.90 -22.86
C GLY A 281 -15.38 8.66 -22.18
N CYS A 282 -14.76 7.50 -22.37
CA CYS A 282 -15.18 6.25 -21.75
C CYS A 282 -15.13 6.32 -20.22
N ALA A 283 -15.91 5.46 -19.56
CA ALA A 283 -15.81 5.29 -18.11
C ALA A 283 -14.47 4.62 -17.75
N PRO A 284 -13.84 4.97 -16.62
CA PRO A 284 -12.72 4.20 -16.11
C PRO A 284 -13.11 2.74 -15.86
N CYS A 285 -12.18 1.84 -16.11
CA CYS A 285 -12.27 0.40 -15.87
C CYS A 285 -12.40 0.06 -14.39
N ALA A 286 -13.16 -0.98 -14.08
CA ALA A 286 -13.21 -1.59 -12.75
C ALA A 286 -11.91 -2.37 -12.45
N ASP A 287 -11.71 -2.75 -11.19
CA ASP A 287 -10.58 -3.59 -10.77
C ASP A 287 -10.51 -4.93 -11.55
N ASP A 288 -9.30 -5.48 -11.63
CA ASP A 288 -8.86 -6.65 -12.42
C ASP A 288 -8.91 -6.49 -13.96
N LEU A 289 -9.45 -5.39 -14.51
CA LEU A 289 -9.42 -5.08 -15.95
C LEU A 289 -8.09 -4.46 -16.41
N GLU A 290 -7.80 -4.49 -17.71
CA GLU A 290 -6.55 -3.97 -18.32
C GLU A 290 -6.47 -2.43 -18.41
N CYS A 291 -5.28 -1.88 -18.18
CA CYS A 291 -5.02 -0.44 -18.11
C CYS A 291 -3.62 -0.07 -18.63
N ALA A 292 -3.43 1.20 -19.01
CA ALA A 292 -2.13 1.75 -19.39
C ALA A 292 -1.67 2.89 -18.45
N LEU A 293 -2.61 3.56 -17.78
CA LEU A 293 -2.44 4.72 -16.91
C LEU A 293 -3.36 4.61 -15.69
N ASP A 294 -2.98 5.23 -14.58
CA ASP A 294 -3.80 5.29 -13.35
C ASP A 294 -5.21 5.88 -13.58
N SER A 295 -5.31 6.82 -14.52
CA SER A 295 -6.57 7.46 -14.94
C SER A 295 -7.53 6.55 -15.69
N ASP A 296 -7.07 5.40 -16.16
CA ASP A 296 -7.93 4.39 -16.80
C ASP A 296 -8.80 3.64 -15.78
N CYS A 297 -8.48 3.73 -14.47
CA CYS A 297 -9.08 2.90 -13.43
C CYS A 297 -10.03 3.68 -12.51
N VAL A 298 -11.18 3.10 -12.13
CA VAL A 298 -12.12 3.67 -11.13
C VAL A 298 -11.43 3.90 -9.79
N SER A 299 -10.45 3.06 -9.46
CA SER A 299 -9.62 3.14 -8.27
C SER A 299 -8.58 4.26 -8.30
N GLY A 300 -8.28 4.82 -9.48
CA GLY A 300 -7.16 5.73 -9.70
C GLY A 300 -5.78 5.06 -9.59
N TYR A 301 -5.68 3.74 -9.81
CA TYR A 301 -4.41 3.00 -9.79
C TYR A 301 -4.35 1.86 -10.82
N CYS A 302 -3.35 1.91 -11.69
CA CYS A 302 -3.00 0.88 -12.66
C CYS A 302 -1.70 0.18 -12.22
N ASN A 303 -1.78 -1.11 -11.88
CA ASN A 303 -0.66 -1.83 -11.27
C ASN A 303 0.44 -2.22 -12.26
N THR A 304 1.59 -2.65 -11.73
CA THR A 304 2.77 -3.07 -12.50
C THR A 304 2.56 -4.30 -13.41
N ALA A 305 1.41 -4.98 -13.33
CA ALA A 305 0.99 -6.03 -14.26
C ALA A 305 0.03 -5.53 -15.37
N GLY A 306 -0.24 -4.22 -15.44
CA GLY A 306 -1.13 -3.60 -16.42
C GLY A 306 -2.61 -3.82 -16.11
N ARG A 307 -2.99 -3.91 -14.82
CA ARG A 307 -4.38 -4.07 -14.38
C ARG A 307 -4.81 -3.07 -13.33
N CYS A 308 -6.06 -2.63 -13.40
CA CYS A 308 -6.69 -1.83 -12.37
C CYS A 308 -6.76 -2.62 -11.07
N ALA A 309 -6.41 -1.97 -9.96
CA ALA A 309 -6.51 -2.57 -8.63
C ALA A 309 -6.98 -1.52 -7.62
N THR A 310 -7.66 -1.95 -6.56
CA THR A 310 -7.81 -1.14 -5.35
C THR A 310 -6.40 -0.85 -4.79
N PRO A 311 -5.95 0.42 -4.73
CA PRO A 311 -4.66 0.76 -4.12
C PRO A 311 -4.64 0.37 -2.62
N SER A 312 -3.46 0.11 -2.06
CA SER A 312 -3.33 -0.44 -0.71
C SER A 312 -1.99 -0.08 -0.04
N CYS A 313 -2.06 0.39 1.21
CA CYS A 313 -0.95 0.79 2.09
C CYS A 313 0.11 -0.30 2.44
N MET A 314 0.15 -1.41 1.69
CA MET A 314 0.97 -2.61 1.88
C MET A 314 1.18 -3.41 0.56
N ASP A 315 0.96 -2.80 -0.62
CA ASP A 315 1.07 -3.48 -1.92
C ASP A 315 2.41 -3.27 -2.65
N THR A 316 3.33 -2.47 -2.06
CA THR A 316 4.68 -2.13 -2.53
C THR A 316 4.78 -1.21 -3.74
N ASP A 317 3.68 -0.65 -4.23
CA ASP A 317 3.64 0.36 -5.30
C ASP A 317 3.08 1.69 -4.75
N LYS A 318 3.76 2.83 -4.99
CA LYS A 318 3.33 4.13 -4.42
C LYS A 318 2.06 4.63 -5.09
N ASN A 319 0.92 4.50 -4.43
CA ASN A 319 -0.40 4.73 -5.04
C ASN A 319 -1.41 5.45 -4.12
N GLY A 320 -2.61 5.72 -4.63
CA GLY A 320 -3.72 6.32 -3.87
C GLY A 320 -3.39 7.67 -3.22
N ASN A 321 -3.28 7.69 -1.89
CA ASN A 321 -2.96 8.88 -1.08
C ASN A 321 -1.59 8.79 -0.39
N GLU A 322 -0.74 7.85 -0.78
CA GLU A 322 0.58 7.64 -0.17
C GLU A 322 1.57 8.77 -0.46
N THR A 323 2.46 9.04 0.49
CA THR A 323 3.53 10.03 0.33
C THR A 323 4.91 9.43 0.14
N ASP A 324 5.11 8.16 0.50
CA ASP A 324 6.12 7.25 -0.06
C ASP A 324 5.54 5.82 -0.10
N VAL A 325 6.22 4.86 -0.74
CA VAL A 325 5.73 3.48 -0.89
C VAL A 325 5.29 2.87 0.46
N ASP A 326 4.08 2.33 0.51
CA ASP A 326 3.44 1.71 1.70
C ASP A 326 3.21 2.69 2.89
N CYS A 327 3.32 4.02 2.69
CA CYS A 327 3.29 4.98 3.82
C CYS A 327 2.78 6.41 3.55
N GLY A 328 2.35 7.06 4.63
CA GLY A 328 1.86 8.44 4.62
C GLY A 328 0.42 8.59 4.12
N GLY A 329 -0.11 9.80 4.15
CA GLY A 329 -1.51 10.04 3.81
C GLY A 329 -2.46 9.71 4.97
N ALA A 330 -2.93 10.74 5.68
CA ALA A 330 -3.78 10.59 6.87
C ALA A 330 -5.20 10.05 6.61
N SER A 331 -5.57 9.72 5.37
CA SER A 331 -6.91 9.24 4.99
C SER A 331 -6.86 8.46 3.68
N PHE A 332 -6.88 7.13 3.75
CA PHE A 332 -7.10 6.29 2.58
C PHE A 332 -8.61 6.19 2.25
N GLN A 333 -8.97 6.04 0.98
CA GLN A 333 -10.38 5.93 0.56
C GLN A 333 -10.97 4.54 0.89
N GLY A 334 -11.36 4.34 2.15
CA GLY A 334 -12.06 3.14 2.63
C GLY A 334 -11.20 2.13 3.39
N ALA A 335 -9.87 2.27 3.36
CA ALA A 335 -8.93 1.52 4.20
C ALA A 335 -8.58 2.33 5.47
N PRO A 336 -8.04 1.69 6.54
CA PRO A 336 -7.37 2.44 7.60
C PRO A 336 -6.25 3.32 7.02
N ALA A 337 -5.95 4.45 7.66
CA ALA A 337 -4.86 5.32 7.25
C ALA A 337 -3.53 4.55 7.22
N CYS A 338 -2.70 4.80 6.20
CA CYS A 338 -1.45 4.08 6.02
C CYS A 338 -0.50 4.31 7.19
N ASN A 339 0.50 3.42 7.33
CA ASN A 339 1.53 3.61 8.35
C ASN A 339 2.28 4.92 8.09
N ARG A 340 2.71 5.60 9.15
CA ARG A 340 3.52 6.80 9.00
C ARG A 340 4.90 6.45 8.46
N CYS A 341 5.38 7.24 7.51
CA CYS A 341 6.69 7.14 6.88
C CYS A 341 7.84 7.32 7.88
N GLY A 342 8.90 6.53 7.72
CA GLY A 342 10.13 6.64 8.52
C GLY A 342 11.03 7.79 8.08
N VAL A 343 12.03 8.12 8.89
CA VAL A 343 13.06 9.12 8.52
C VAL A 343 13.74 8.71 7.22
N GLY A 344 13.81 9.62 6.25
CA GLY A 344 14.37 9.42 4.92
C GLY A 344 13.35 9.11 3.81
N GLN A 345 12.10 8.81 4.15
CA GLN A 345 11.01 8.61 3.18
C GLN A 345 10.30 9.94 2.83
N THR A 346 9.61 9.99 1.70
CA THR A 346 8.93 11.19 1.18
C THR A 346 7.60 11.50 1.90
N CYS A 347 7.28 12.80 2.00
CA CYS A 347 6.13 13.31 2.75
C CYS A 347 5.55 14.59 2.11
N GLY A 348 4.25 14.80 2.28
CA GLY A 348 3.57 16.05 1.92
C GLY A 348 3.35 16.96 3.14
N VAL A 349 3.07 16.36 4.31
CA VAL A 349 2.76 17.04 5.58
C VAL A 349 3.47 16.38 6.76
N ALA A 350 3.49 17.09 7.90
CA ALA A 350 4.13 16.62 9.12
C ALA A 350 3.53 15.29 9.65
N ASP A 351 2.21 15.08 9.49
CA ASP A 351 1.52 13.89 9.97
C ASP A 351 1.78 12.62 9.16
N ASP A 352 2.37 12.73 7.97
CA ASP A 352 2.84 11.56 7.22
C ASP A 352 4.00 10.86 7.94
N CYS A 353 4.78 11.58 8.74
CA CYS A 353 6.03 11.12 9.32
C CYS A 353 5.85 10.53 10.73
N THR A 354 6.54 9.43 11.04
CA THR A 354 6.60 8.85 12.40
C THR A 354 7.14 9.84 13.42
N THR A 355 8.04 10.73 12.99
CA THR A 355 8.59 11.82 13.81
C THR A 355 7.60 12.98 14.01
N GLY A 356 6.56 13.10 13.18
CA GLY A 356 5.74 14.31 13.11
C GLY A 356 6.47 15.51 12.47
N PHE A 357 7.51 15.28 11.66
CA PHE A 357 8.30 16.35 11.05
C PHE A 357 8.71 16.04 9.59
N CYS A 358 8.06 16.72 8.66
CA CYS A 358 8.36 16.70 7.23
C CYS A 358 9.21 17.94 6.87
N SER A 359 10.34 17.75 6.19
CA SER A 359 11.29 18.82 5.84
C SER A 359 11.83 18.63 4.43
N GLY A 360 11.65 19.63 3.56
CA GLY A 360 12.07 19.55 2.15
C GLY A 360 11.35 18.48 1.32
N GLY A 361 10.21 17.97 1.78
CA GLY A 361 9.50 16.84 1.17
C GLY A 361 9.98 15.46 1.66
N THR A 362 10.83 15.40 2.69
CA THR A 362 11.34 14.15 3.29
C THR A 362 11.11 14.14 4.80
N CYS A 363 10.68 13.02 5.34
CA CYS A 363 10.54 12.82 6.78
C CYS A 363 11.90 12.91 7.45
N ALA A 364 12.02 13.81 8.41
CA ALA A 364 13.27 14.13 9.08
C ALA A 364 13.15 13.90 10.59
N ALA A 365 14.29 13.66 11.22
CA ALA A 365 14.40 13.85 12.66
C ALA A 365 14.26 15.34 12.99
N LYS A 366 13.56 15.66 14.07
CA LYS A 366 13.31 17.02 14.54
C LYS A 366 14.61 17.73 14.92
N PRO A 367 14.73 19.05 14.64
CA PRO A 367 15.83 19.86 15.15
C PRO A 367 15.74 20.03 16.67
N ASP A 368 16.85 20.40 17.29
CA ASP A 368 16.87 20.75 18.71
C ASP A 368 15.93 21.93 19.00
N GLY A 369 15.23 21.88 20.14
CA GLY A 369 14.21 22.84 20.55
C GLY A 369 12.78 22.49 20.14
N ALA A 370 12.59 21.52 19.23
CA ALA A 370 11.27 20.98 18.92
C ALA A 370 10.76 20.03 20.02
N SER A 371 9.43 19.91 20.18
CA SER A 371 8.83 19.00 21.15
C SER A 371 8.90 17.52 20.71
N CYS A 372 9.08 16.61 21.67
CA CYS A 372 9.24 15.17 21.42
C CYS A 372 8.61 14.33 22.55
N VAL A 373 8.34 13.05 22.26
CA VAL A 373 7.94 12.05 23.25
C VAL A 373 9.04 11.00 23.46
N THR A 374 9.86 10.76 22.44
CA THR A 374 10.88 9.72 22.40
C THR A 374 12.20 10.22 21.79
N ASN A 375 13.32 9.63 22.23
CA ASN A 375 14.65 9.95 21.71
C ASN A 375 14.79 9.79 20.18
N ALA A 376 14.03 8.87 19.57
CA ALA A 376 14.11 8.56 18.14
C ALA A 376 13.54 9.67 17.24
N GLU A 377 12.76 10.60 17.78
CA GLU A 377 12.22 11.74 17.02
C GLU A 377 13.27 12.82 16.74
N CYS A 378 14.35 12.90 17.52
CA CYS A 378 15.28 14.02 17.56
C CYS A 378 16.55 13.75 16.77
N ALA A 379 17.06 14.75 16.04
CA ALA A 379 18.30 14.63 15.25
C ALA A 379 19.54 14.35 16.12
N SER A 380 19.54 14.83 17.37
CA SER A 380 20.51 14.54 18.42
C SER A 380 20.38 13.14 19.04
N ALA A 381 19.31 12.41 18.74
CA ALA A 381 18.83 11.20 19.40
C ALA A 381 18.51 11.38 20.91
N ARG A 382 18.11 12.58 21.34
CA ARG A 382 17.87 12.94 22.75
C ARG A 382 16.59 13.74 22.93
N CYS A 383 15.63 13.18 23.63
CA CYS A 383 14.44 13.86 24.10
C CYS A 383 14.58 14.09 25.61
N VAL A 384 14.77 15.35 26.02
CA VAL A 384 14.97 15.78 27.41
C VAL A 384 13.93 16.86 27.70
N ASP A 385 13.21 16.75 28.82
CA ASP A 385 12.09 17.65 29.16
C ASP A 385 10.97 17.71 28.10
N ALA A 386 10.76 16.62 27.34
CA ALA A 386 9.91 16.58 26.14
C ALA A 386 10.34 17.55 25.02
N VAL A 387 11.63 17.91 24.99
CA VAL A 387 12.28 18.77 23.99
C VAL A 387 13.50 18.06 23.38
N CYS A 388 13.69 18.16 22.06
CA CYS A 388 14.88 17.64 21.39
C CYS A 388 16.11 18.43 21.80
N CYS A 389 17.14 17.76 22.31
CA CYS A 389 18.25 18.39 23.03
C CYS A 389 19.62 18.14 22.40
N ASP A 390 20.46 19.18 22.32
CA ASP A 390 21.83 19.11 21.77
C ASP A 390 22.71 18.04 22.47
N THR A 391 22.49 17.85 23.77
CA THR A 391 23.27 16.99 24.66
C THR A 391 22.36 16.32 25.69
N ALA A 392 22.94 15.56 26.62
CA ALA A 392 22.20 14.59 27.44
C ALA A 392 21.57 15.16 28.71
N CYS A 393 21.96 16.36 29.15
CA CYS A 393 21.63 16.94 30.47
C CYS A 393 21.75 15.96 31.65
N THR A 394 22.84 15.19 31.70
CA THR A 394 23.09 14.19 32.77
C THR A 394 23.95 14.74 33.92
N GLY A 395 24.28 16.03 33.92
CA GLY A 395 24.90 16.71 35.06
C GLY A 395 23.85 17.15 36.08
N ALA A 396 24.27 17.45 37.31
CA ALA A 396 23.38 18.05 38.30
C ALA A 396 22.93 19.45 37.85
N CYS A 397 21.68 19.81 38.15
CA CYS A 397 21.11 21.11 37.80
C CYS A 397 21.16 21.40 36.29
N GLN A 398 20.92 20.39 35.44
CA GLN A 398 20.91 20.54 33.98
C GLN A 398 19.54 20.22 33.40
N ALA A 399 18.99 21.17 32.65
CA ALA A 399 17.73 21.01 31.94
C ALA A 399 17.86 21.48 30.48
N CYS A 400 16.96 21.02 29.62
CA CYS A 400 16.95 21.36 28.20
C CYS A 400 15.80 22.27 27.79
N SER A 401 14.65 22.15 28.46
CA SER A 401 13.55 23.08 28.32
C SER A 401 13.87 24.43 28.98
N ALA A 402 13.50 25.54 28.33
CA ALA A 402 13.58 26.87 28.91
C ALA A 402 12.73 27.00 30.18
N ALA A 403 11.63 26.23 30.24
CA ALA A 403 10.75 26.14 31.40
C ALA A 403 11.48 25.62 32.65
N LYS A 404 12.16 24.47 32.58
CA LYS A 404 12.91 23.93 33.75
C LYS A 404 14.21 24.68 34.04
N LYS A 405 14.92 25.17 33.02
CA LYS A 405 16.08 26.05 33.24
C LYS A 405 15.73 27.38 33.93
N LEU A 406 14.44 27.75 33.93
CA LEU A 406 13.95 29.10 34.27
C LEU A 406 14.58 30.19 33.38
N GLY A 407 14.95 29.85 32.13
CA GLY A 407 15.61 30.74 31.19
C GLY A 407 16.27 30.04 29.99
N GLY A 408 16.84 30.85 29.10
CA GLY A 408 17.44 30.38 27.84
C GLY A 408 16.42 30.01 26.76
N SER A 409 16.88 29.32 25.72
CA SER A 409 16.04 28.74 24.67
C SER A 409 15.88 27.23 24.88
N ASP A 410 14.75 26.67 24.45
CA ASP A 410 14.56 25.22 24.36
C ASP A 410 15.63 24.56 23.47
N GLY A 411 16.03 23.33 23.82
CA GLY A 411 16.88 22.47 22.99
C GLY A 411 18.39 22.60 23.19
N VAL A 412 18.87 23.67 23.82
CA VAL A 412 20.27 23.80 24.26
C VAL A 412 20.36 23.41 25.72
N CYS A 413 21.11 22.37 26.06
CA CYS A 413 21.28 22.00 27.47
C CYS A 413 21.99 23.11 28.25
N GLY A 414 21.49 23.42 29.45
CA GLY A 414 22.04 24.49 30.27
C GLY A 414 21.74 24.32 31.74
N TYR A 415 22.42 25.10 32.57
CA TYR A 415 22.21 25.05 34.01
C TYR A 415 20.89 25.71 34.41
N ILE A 416 20.22 25.11 35.39
CA ILE A 416 19.01 25.63 36.03
C ILE A 416 19.37 26.87 36.84
N ALA A 417 18.61 27.95 36.67
CA ALA A 417 18.89 29.22 37.33
C ALA A 417 18.88 29.11 38.86
N ALA A 418 19.68 29.97 39.50
CA ALA A 418 19.86 29.96 40.96
C ALA A 418 18.53 30.09 41.72
N GLY A 419 18.27 29.20 42.67
CA GLY A 419 17.01 29.13 43.42
C GLY A 419 15.88 28.33 42.74
N GLY A 420 16.14 27.65 41.62
CA GLY A 420 15.25 26.62 41.05
C GLY A 420 15.74 25.20 41.36
N ASP A 421 14.82 24.22 41.41
CA ASP A 421 15.11 22.77 41.38
C ASP A 421 13.86 21.98 40.91
N PRO A 422 13.52 21.96 39.61
CA PRO A 422 12.23 21.41 39.14
C PRO A 422 12.16 19.89 39.02
N ASP A 423 13.29 19.17 38.85
CA ASP A 423 13.32 17.69 38.92
C ASP A 423 13.83 17.17 40.28
N ASN A 424 14.06 18.08 41.23
CA ASN A 424 14.45 17.80 42.62
C ASN A 424 15.83 17.12 42.75
N GLU A 425 16.79 17.53 41.90
CA GLU A 425 18.14 16.97 41.87
C GLU A 425 18.99 17.34 43.10
N CYS A 426 18.63 18.42 43.80
CA CYS A 426 19.36 18.93 44.94
C CYS A 426 18.66 18.61 46.27
N PRO A 427 19.13 17.63 47.05
CA PRO A 427 18.54 17.36 48.36
C PRO A 427 18.81 18.52 49.33
N ASP A 428 17.79 18.97 50.06
CA ASP A 428 18.00 19.77 51.26
C ASP A 428 18.59 18.88 52.37
N THR A 429 19.68 19.36 52.96
CA THR A 429 20.38 18.71 54.08
C THR A 429 20.11 19.39 55.42
N GLY A 430 19.25 20.42 55.42
CA GLY A 430 18.82 21.19 56.59
C GLY A 430 19.89 22.15 57.09
N ALA A 431 19.48 23.34 57.52
CA ALA A 431 20.37 24.40 58.00
C ALA A 431 21.36 23.95 59.09
N ALA A 432 20.98 22.97 59.92
CA ALA A 432 21.83 22.38 60.95
C ALA A 432 23.13 21.73 60.43
N SER A 433 23.18 21.33 59.15
CA SER A 433 24.38 20.77 58.52
C SER A 433 25.22 21.78 57.74
N CYS A 434 24.66 22.96 57.44
CA CYS A 434 25.18 23.92 56.48
C CYS A 434 25.50 23.35 55.09
N GLY A 435 24.91 22.21 54.72
CA GLY A 435 25.10 21.58 53.41
C GLY A 435 24.31 22.27 52.29
N THR A 436 23.75 21.47 51.39
CA THR A 436 22.85 21.91 50.32
C THR A 436 21.48 22.30 50.86
N ASN A 437 20.86 23.33 50.27
CA ASN A 437 19.61 23.94 50.77
C ASN A 437 18.36 23.62 49.92
N GLY A 438 18.40 22.62 49.06
CA GLY A 438 17.26 22.22 48.21
C GLY A 438 17.13 22.96 46.88
N PHE A 439 18.18 23.65 46.41
CA PHE A 439 18.13 24.45 45.18
C PHE A 439 19.43 24.35 44.34
N CYS A 440 19.35 24.70 43.06
CA CYS A 440 20.50 24.88 42.17
C CYS A 440 21.17 26.25 42.33
N ASP A 441 22.47 26.34 41.99
CA ASP A 441 23.29 27.55 42.14
C ASP A 441 23.41 28.42 40.87
N GLY A 442 22.87 27.97 39.73
CA GLY A 442 23.03 28.64 38.43
C GLY A 442 24.33 28.31 37.67
N ALA A 443 25.23 27.50 38.24
CA ALA A 443 26.52 27.13 37.67
C ALA A 443 26.72 25.60 37.52
N GLY A 444 25.70 24.80 37.86
CA GLY A 444 25.72 23.34 37.73
C GLY A 444 26.05 22.58 39.01
N ALA A 445 25.88 23.23 40.17
CA ALA A 445 25.96 22.59 41.47
C ALA A 445 24.73 22.93 42.33
N CYS A 446 24.57 22.19 43.41
CA CYS A 446 23.55 22.50 44.40
C CYS A 446 23.99 23.68 45.28
N GLN A 447 23.12 24.68 45.38
CA GLN A 447 23.27 25.80 46.29
C GLN A 447 23.37 25.29 47.74
N ARG A 448 24.16 26.01 48.53
CA ARG A 448 24.40 25.73 49.95
C ARG A 448 23.80 26.82 50.83
N TYR A 449 23.56 26.49 52.09
CA TYR A 449 23.06 27.46 53.06
C TYR A 449 23.97 28.69 53.14
N ALA A 450 23.36 29.87 52.98
CA ALA A 450 24.07 31.13 52.87
C ALA A 450 24.84 31.47 54.15
N ALA A 451 25.91 32.28 54.02
CA ALA A 451 26.63 32.81 55.17
C ALA A 451 25.66 33.58 56.10
N GLY A 452 25.75 33.34 57.41
CA GLY A 452 24.81 33.90 58.40
C GLY A 452 23.51 33.12 58.61
N THR A 453 23.30 31.98 57.92
CA THR A 453 22.16 31.10 58.25
C THR A 453 22.36 30.48 59.64
N VAL A 454 21.44 30.70 60.58
CA VAL A 454 21.53 30.18 61.95
C VAL A 454 21.44 28.65 61.99
N VAL A 455 22.34 28.04 62.76
CA VAL A 455 22.47 26.59 62.98
C VAL A 455 21.75 26.23 64.28
N PRO A 456 20.66 25.44 64.29
CA PRO A 456 19.93 25.14 65.53
C PRO A 456 20.69 24.26 66.54
N SER A 457 21.74 23.56 66.09
CA SER A 457 22.50 22.59 66.87
C SER A 457 23.89 23.11 67.25
N GLY A 458 24.26 22.99 68.53
CA GLY A 458 25.58 23.38 69.04
C GLY A 458 25.64 24.77 69.70
N GLN A 459 24.51 25.47 69.80
CA GLN A 459 24.43 26.75 70.51
C GLN A 459 24.73 26.62 72.00
N THR A 460 25.45 27.59 72.55
CA THR A 460 25.80 27.70 73.97
C THR A 460 25.01 28.85 74.57
N LEU A 461 23.89 28.56 75.23
CA LEU A 461 22.99 29.61 75.74
C LEU A 461 23.71 30.54 76.74
N GLY A 462 23.72 31.84 76.44
CA GLY A 462 24.30 32.90 77.25
C GLY A 462 25.79 33.15 77.01
N ASP A 463 26.35 32.80 75.85
CA ASP A 463 27.74 33.14 75.47
C ASP A 463 27.86 34.33 74.51
N CYS A 464 26.73 34.96 74.16
CA CYS A 464 26.60 36.12 73.27
C CYS A 464 26.97 35.86 71.80
N GLN A 465 27.08 34.60 71.39
CA GLN A 465 27.33 34.21 70.01
C GLN A 465 26.26 33.23 69.51
N GLN A 466 26.07 33.23 68.20
CA GLN A 466 25.29 32.22 67.50
C GLN A 466 26.16 31.47 66.49
N HIS A 467 26.01 30.14 66.44
CA HIS A 467 26.53 29.33 65.37
C HIS A 467 25.73 29.59 64.09
N VAL A 468 26.43 29.94 63.02
CA VAL A 468 25.88 30.19 61.69
C VAL A 468 26.67 29.45 60.62
N CYS A 469 26.07 29.27 59.45
CA CYS A 469 26.77 28.74 58.28
C CYS A 469 27.77 29.77 57.72
N ASN A 470 28.90 29.29 57.21
CA ASN A 470 29.96 30.13 56.63
C ASN A 470 29.89 30.28 55.09
N GLY A 471 28.81 29.82 54.45
CA GLY A 471 28.63 29.83 52.98
C GLY A 471 29.48 28.78 52.23
N ALA A 472 30.70 28.50 52.69
CA ALA A 472 31.48 27.31 52.34
C ALA A 472 30.96 26.03 53.04
N GLY A 473 29.80 26.13 53.71
CA GLY A 473 29.06 25.07 54.37
C GLY A 473 29.85 24.25 55.37
N GLY A 474 30.74 24.91 56.11
CA GLY A 474 30.96 24.59 57.51
C GLY A 474 30.24 25.62 58.39
N THR A 475 30.44 25.52 59.70
CA THR A 475 29.96 26.51 60.67
C THR A 475 31.01 27.59 60.96
N THR A 476 30.55 28.70 61.52
CA THR A 476 31.32 29.76 62.18
C THR A 476 30.45 30.33 63.31
N THR A 477 31.01 31.10 64.23
CA THR A 477 30.19 31.97 65.09
C THR A 477 29.97 33.34 64.44
N ASP A 478 28.88 33.98 64.82
CA ASP A 478 28.54 35.39 64.61
C ASP A 478 27.97 35.97 65.92
N GLU A 479 27.95 37.28 66.07
CA GLU A 479 27.60 37.97 67.32
C GLU A 479 26.06 37.97 67.53
N ASP A 480 25.56 37.46 68.66
CA ASP A 480 24.13 37.52 69.02
C ASP A 480 23.92 38.26 70.35
N VAL A 481 23.53 39.54 70.23
CA VAL A 481 23.16 40.38 71.38
C VAL A 481 21.82 40.01 72.02
N THR A 482 21.10 39.03 71.49
CA THR A 482 19.87 38.47 72.07
C THR A 482 20.09 37.17 72.86
N ASP A 483 21.25 36.51 72.70
CA ASP A 483 21.71 35.40 73.55
C ASP A 483 22.27 35.92 74.89
N VAL A 484 21.40 36.57 75.66
CA VAL A 484 21.77 37.24 76.92
C VAL A 484 22.03 36.20 78.02
N PRO A 485 23.16 36.27 78.76
CA PRO A 485 23.49 35.32 79.80
C PRO A 485 22.47 35.29 80.94
N VAL A 486 22.13 34.10 81.42
CA VAL A 486 21.30 33.92 82.63
C VAL A 486 22.16 34.22 83.87
N PRO A 487 21.78 35.15 84.76
CA PRO A 487 22.52 35.41 85.99
C PRO A 487 22.48 34.19 86.93
N SER A 488 23.65 33.81 87.45
CA SER A 488 23.83 32.63 88.31
C SER A 488 23.47 32.85 89.79
N THR A 489 23.09 34.08 90.15
CA THR A 489 22.73 34.54 91.50
C THR A 489 21.94 35.84 91.38
N VAL A 490 21.03 36.11 92.33
CA VAL A 490 20.34 37.40 92.46
C VAL A 490 21.32 38.59 92.58
N CYS A 491 22.58 38.34 92.94
CA CYS A 491 23.62 39.35 93.04
C CYS A 491 24.19 39.84 91.69
N LEU A 492 23.76 39.25 90.57
CA LEU A 492 24.07 39.69 89.21
C LEU A 492 22.78 40.19 88.54
N THR A 493 22.73 41.49 88.22
CA THR A 493 21.60 42.16 87.55
C THR A 493 21.98 42.60 86.15
N ASP A 494 21.00 43.04 85.37
CA ASP A 494 21.19 43.73 84.08
C ASP A 494 22.16 42.99 83.14
N ALA A 495 21.94 41.69 83.02
CA ALA A 495 22.68 40.81 82.12
C ALA A 495 22.60 41.34 80.68
N ALA A 496 23.73 41.42 80.00
CA ALA A 496 23.84 41.99 78.66
C ALA A 496 25.05 41.46 77.91
N CYS A 497 24.97 41.48 76.57
CA CYS A 497 26.09 41.25 75.68
C CYS A 497 26.74 42.60 75.34
N THR A 498 27.98 42.83 75.76
CA THR A 498 28.66 44.13 75.54
C THR A 498 30.13 43.96 75.15
N GLY A 499 30.66 44.92 74.38
CA GLY A 499 32.03 44.91 73.86
C GLY A 499 32.10 44.74 72.33
N THR A 500 33.32 44.55 71.82
CA THR A 500 33.62 44.11 70.45
C THR A 500 34.86 43.21 70.47
N PRO A 501 34.75 41.87 70.34
CA PRO A 501 33.50 41.09 70.29
C PRO A 501 32.63 41.30 71.54
N ALA A 502 31.33 41.09 71.40
CA ALA A 502 30.39 41.13 72.50
C ALA A 502 30.64 39.93 73.43
N MET A 503 30.71 40.20 74.72
CA MET A 503 30.96 39.20 75.75
C MET A 503 29.84 39.24 76.80
N PRO A 504 29.56 38.10 77.47
CA PRO A 504 28.69 38.07 78.63
C PRO A 504 29.12 39.08 79.70
N SER A 505 28.20 39.96 80.08
CA SER A 505 28.42 41.02 81.06
C SER A 505 27.23 41.19 82.00
N PHE A 506 27.50 41.62 83.23
CA PHE A 506 26.51 41.78 84.30
C PHE A 506 26.80 43.05 85.09
N THR A 507 25.75 43.65 85.65
CA THR A 507 25.87 44.64 86.72
C THR A 507 25.87 43.92 88.08
N MET A 508 26.67 44.41 89.03
CA MET A 508 26.69 43.87 90.39
C MET A 508 25.58 44.51 91.23
N ALA A 509 24.76 43.68 91.88
CA ALA A 509 23.76 44.17 92.82
C ALA A 509 24.43 44.93 94.00
N PRO A 510 23.73 45.90 94.63
CA PRO A 510 24.22 46.56 95.83
C PRO A 510 24.57 45.56 96.95
N ALA A 511 25.66 45.81 97.67
CA ALA A 511 26.02 45.03 98.84
C ALA A 511 24.89 45.11 99.89
N GLY A 512 24.46 43.96 100.41
CA GLY A 512 23.31 43.86 101.32
C GLY A 512 21.95 43.61 100.64
N THR A 513 21.86 43.54 99.31
CA THR A 513 20.66 42.99 98.63
C THR A 513 20.41 41.55 99.07
N ASP A 514 19.16 41.20 99.33
CA ASP A 514 18.75 39.83 99.72
C ASP A 514 18.93 38.85 98.55
N CYS A 515 19.72 37.81 98.77
CA CYS A 515 19.97 36.70 97.84
C CYS A 515 19.56 35.34 98.42
N THR A 516 18.76 35.31 99.49
CA THR A 516 18.22 34.07 100.10
C THR A 516 17.47 33.20 99.08
N ALA A 517 16.95 33.80 98.01
CA ALA A 517 16.33 33.11 96.88
C ALA A 517 17.29 32.20 96.08
N ASP A 518 18.61 32.41 96.15
CA ASP A 518 19.61 31.52 95.54
C ASP A 518 19.70 30.15 96.24
N GLY A 519 19.10 30.00 97.43
CA GLY A 519 19.04 28.73 98.18
C GLY A 519 20.38 28.27 98.77
N LEU A 520 21.40 29.13 98.76
CA LEU A 520 22.75 28.81 99.23
C LEU A 520 22.82 28.70 100.77
N PRO A 521 23.23 27.56 101.34
CA PRO A 521 23.22 27.37 102.80
C PRO A 521 24.04 28.42 103.55
N GLY A 522 23.39 29.14 104.47
CA GLY A 522 24.00 30.19 105.30
C GLY A 522 24.18 31.55 104.60
N LYS A 523 23.94 31.65 103.29
CA LYS A 523 24.23 32.85 102.49
C LYS A 523 22.92 33.54 102.10
N THR A 524 22.82 34.82 102.42
CA THR A 524 21.56 35.58 102.40
C THR A 524 21.70 37.02 101.89
N VAL A 525 22.91 37.58 101.86
CA VAL A 525 23.16 38.96 101.40
C VAL A 525 24.22 39.03 100.31
N CYS A 526 24.03 39.88 99.31
CA CYS A 526 25.01 40.10 98.25
C CYS A 526 26.28 40.77 98.79
N GLY A 527 27.44 40.24 98.42
CA GLY A 527 28.75 40.66 98.90
C GLY A 527 29.14 42.08 98.45
N GLY A 528 29.98 42.73 99.25
CA GLY A 528 30.68 43.96 98.88
C GLY A 528 32.13 43.72 98.45
N GLY A 529 32.72 44.71 97.76
CA GLY A 529 34.15 44.72 97.43
C GLY A 529 34.61 43.47 96.67
N PRO A 530 35.52 42.65 97.21
CA PRO A 530 36.03 41.45 96.53
C PRO A 530 34.99 40.33 96.36
N ALA A 531 33.87 40.36 97.10
CA ALA A 531 32.78 39.40 96.98
C ALA A 531 31.57 39.93 96.18
N ALA A 532 31.69 41.13 95.57
CA ALA A 532 30.61 41.71 94.78
C ALA A 532 30.21 40.80 93.59
N GLY A 533 28.90 40.73 93.31
CA GLY A 533 28.36 39.75 92.37
C GLY A 533 28.21 38.32 92.90
N THR A 534 28.43 38.07 94.20
CA THR A 534 28.18 36.76 94.83
C THR A 534 27.33 36.88 96.11
N CYS A 535 26.55 35.84 96.41
CA CYS A 535 25.78 35.75 97.65
C CYS A 535 26.68 35.24 98.80
N VAL A 536 26.66 35.92 99.95
CA VAL A 536 27.51 35.65 101.11
C VAL A 536 26.74 35.61 102.43
N GLU A 537 27.41 35.23 103.52
CA GLU A 537 26.81 35.13 104.86
C GLU A 537 26.72 36.50 105.53
N CYS A 538 27.69 37.37 105.26
CA CYS A 538 27.74 38.69 105.87
C CYS A 538 28.56 39.71 105.05
N ASN A 539 28.22 40.99 105.22
CA ASN A 539 29.10 42.11 104.86
C ASN A 539 29.64 42.84 106.10
N ASP A 540 28.94 42.72 107.22
CA ASP A 540 29.27 43.29 108.52
C ASP A 540 28.61 42.47 109.64
N ASP A 541 28.93 42.78 110.90
CA ASP A 541 28.40 42.07 112.08
C ASP A 541 26.87 42.10 112.19
N SER A 542 26.17 43.06 111.55
CA SER A 542 24.70 43.13 111.60
C SER A 542 24.02 42.07 110.72
N SER A 543 24.77 41.45 109.82
CA SER A 543 24.30 40.33 109.00
C SER A 543 24.28 39.00 109.78
N CYS A 544 25.10 38.87 110.83
CA CYS A 544 25.30 37.60 111.55
C CYS A 544 24.33 37.41 112.72
N THR A 545 23.87 36.17 112.94
CA THR A 545 23.11 35.83 114.15
C THR A 545 24.05 35.74 115.35
N SER A 546 23.89 36.66 116.31
CA SER A 546 24.62 36.66 117.59
C SER A 546 24.64 35.25 118.24
N PRO A 547 25.80 34.76 118.72
CA PRO A 547 27.01 35.53 119.07
C PRO A 547 28.09 35.66 117.98
N ALA A 548 27.85 35.22 116.74
CA ALA A 548 28.86 35.27 115.68
C ALA A 548 29.18 36.70 115.20
N THR A 549 30.39 36.87 114.66
CA THR A 549 30.94 38.10 114.06
C THR A 549 31.26 37.91 112.59
N CYS A 550 31.23 38.98 111.79
CA CYS A 550 31.49 38.88 110.36
C CYS A 550 32.99 38.97 110.04
N ASN A 551 33.57 37.89 109.53
CA ASN A 551 34.90 37.94 108.94
C ASN A 551 34.81 38.58 107.54
N THR A 552 34.97 39.90 107.45
CA THR A 552 34.86 40.69 106.21
C THR A 552 35.94 40.41 105.16
N THR A 553 36.83 39.44 105.39
CA THR A 553 37.79 38.93 104.38
C THR A 553 37.32 37.62 103.75
N THR A 554 36.59 36.77 104.48
CA THR A 554 36.02 35.49 103.99
C THR A 554 34.51 35.57 103.72
N HIS A 555 33.84 36.60 104.24
CA HIS A 555 32.38 36.78 104.26
C HIS A 555 31.63 35.59 104.89
N VAL A 556 32.18 35.10 106.00
CA VAL A 556 31.65 34.02 106.86
C VAL A 556 31.33 34.59 108.25
N CYS A 557 30.27 34.08 108.89
CA CYS A 557 29.97 34.39 110.29
C CYS A 557 30.70 33.41 111.22
N GLU A 558 31.67 33.92 112.00
CA GLU A 558 32.59 33.17 112.89
C GLU A 558 32.43 33.54 114.38
#